data_AF-A0A0C3DHD3-F1
#
_entry.id   AF-A0A0C3DHD3-F1
#
_cell.length_a   1.000
_cell.length_b   1.000
_cell.length_c   1.000
_cell.angle_alpha   90.00
_cell.angle_beta   90.00
_cell.angle_gamma   90.00
#
_symmetry.space_group_name_H-M   'P 1'
#
loop_
_entity.id
_entity.type
_entity.pdbx_description
1 polymer ?
#
loop_
_entity_poly.entity_id
_entity_poly.type
_entity_poly.pdbx_seq_one_letter_code
_entity_poly.pdbx_strand_id
1 'polypeptide(L)'
;LHKLSFKMIHSTTLVLLAWHDILNDLCMKITCMPRDIATRWNLLFDLLEYALKHQKEIFLVTQRRELGMRDFELSDNEWELILKDATLFFSCLTPSLAAVIPAMDHIDVEFATSSCNKKLLLSI
;
A
#
# COMPACT_ATOMS: atom_id res chain seq x y z
N LEU A 1 -2.14 4.44 -2.63
CA LEU A 1 -1.15 3.59 -3.35
C LEU A 1 -1.42 3.43 -4.84
N HIS A 2 -2.58 2.94 -5.29
CA HIS A 2 -2.78 2.70 -6.73
C HIS A 2 -2.69 3.98 -7.60
N LYS A 3 -3.34 5.07 -7.17
CA LYS A 3 -3.23 6.38 -7.84
C LYS A 3 -1.78 6.92 -7.87
N LEU A 4 -0.99 6.63 -6.84
CA LEU A 4 0.43 7.01 -6.78
C LEU A 4 1.24 6.24 -7.82
N SER A 5 1.11 4.91 -7.88
CA SER A 5 1.76 4.06 -8.89
C SER A 5 1.41 4.52 -10.31
N PHE A 6 0.13 4.80 -10.56
CA PHE A 6 -0.32 5.34 -11.84
C PHE A 6 0.39 6.66 -12.17
N LYS A 7 0.41 7.62 -11.23
CA LYS A 7 1.03 8.93 -11.46
C LYS A 7 2.55 8.84 -11.65
N MET A 8 3.24 7.95 -10.92
CA MET A 8 4.68 7.71 -11.08
C MET A 8 5.02 7.19 -12.47
N ILE A 9 4.27 6.22 -12.99
CA ILE A 9 4.51 5.62 -14.31
C ILE A 9 4.24 6.61 -15.45
N HIS A 10 3.22 7.47 -15.29
CA HIS A 10 2.86 8.44 -16.33
C HIS A 10 3.67 9.74 -16.24
N SER A 11 4.49 9.93 -15.20
CA SER A 11 5.42 11.07 -15.06
C SER A 11 6.87 10.58 -15.11
N THR A 12 7.22 10.01 -16.27
CA THR A 12 8.52 9.39 -16.56
C THR A 12 9.71 10.35 -16.43
N THR A 13 9.50 11.66 -16.59
CA THR A 13 10.58 12.66 -16.66
C THR A 13 10.87 13.39 -15.35
N LEU A 14 9.98 13.35 -14.37
CA LEU A 14 10.15 14.11 -13.11
C LEU A 14 10.04 13.18 -11.91
N VAL A 15 8.92 12.49 -11.80
CA VAL A 15 8.61 11.65 -10.65
C VAL A 15 9.41 10.34 -10.70
N LEU A 16 9.48 9.72 -11.87
CA LEU A 16 10.19 8.45 -12.02
C LEU A 16 11.70 8.62 -11.82
N LEU A 17 12.28 9.73 -12.30
CA LEU A 17 13.69 10.05 -12.05
C LEU A 17 13.94 10.29 -10.57
N ALA A 18 13.12 11.12 -9.92
CA ALA A 18 13.24 11.36 -8.48
C ALA A 18 13.09 10.07 -7.65
N TRP A 19 12.23 9.15 -8.09
CA TRP A 19 12.09 7.82 -7.49
C TRP A 19 13.36 6.98 -7.64
N HIS A 20 13.97 6.95 -8.83
CA HIS A 20 15.21 6.23 -9.06
C HIS A 20 16.39 6.82 -8.29
N ASP A 21 16.46 8.15 -8.16
CA ASP A 21 17.48 8.82 -7.36
C ASP A 21 17.37 8.42 -5.88
N ILE A 22 16.15 8.43 -5.32
CA ILE A 22 15.91 8.03 -3.93
C ILE A 22 16.25 6.55 -3.70
N LEU A 23 15.92 5.67 -4.64
CA LEU A 23 16.30 4.27 -4.55
C LEU A 23 17.81 4.07 -4.60
N ASN A 24 18.52 4.84 -5.42
CA ASN A 24 19.98 4.82 -5.48
C ASN A 24 20.61 5.34 -4.18
N ASP A 25 20.10 6.45 -3.64
CA ASP A 25 20.58 7.06 -2.39
C ASP A 25 20.44 6.08 -1.21
N LEU A 26 19.42 5.23 -1.23
CA LEU A 26 19.16 4.22 -0.22
C LEU A 26 19.78 2.85 -0.53
N CYS A 27 20.63 2.75 -1.56
CA CYS A 27 21.29 1.53 -2.02
C CYS A 27 20.31 0.36 -2.31
N MET A 28 19.08 0.69 -2.72
CA MET A 28 18.05 -0.28 -3.06
C MET A 28 18.08 -0.63 -4.55
N LYS A 29 17.53 -1.79 -4.91
CA LYS A 29 17.41 -2.16 -6.32
C LYS A 29 16.49 -1.17 -7.03
N ILE A 30 16.98 -0.57 -8.11
CA ILE A 30 16.17 0.28 -8.98
C ILE A 30 14.99 -0.54 -9.53
N THR A 31 13.79 -0.28 -9.03
CA THR A 31 12.54 -0.93 -9.45
C THR A 31 11.43 0.09 -9.61
N CYS A 32 10.43 -0.21 -10.43
CA CYS A 32 9.22 0.59 -10.55
C CYS A 32 8.11 -0.02 -9.70
N MET A 33 7.25 0.84 -9.14
CA MET A 33 6.07 0.39 -8.42
C MET A 33 5.14 -0.39 -9.37
N PRO A 34 4.61 -1.57 -8.97
CA PRO A 34 3.66 -2.32 -9.77
C PRO A 34 2.43 -1.48 -10.11
N ARG A 35 1.86 -1.67 -11.30
CA ARG A 35 0.63 -0.99 -11.75
C ARG A 35 -0.53 -1.95 -11.75
N ASP A 36 -1.71 -1.47 -11.39
CA ASP A 36 -2.96 -2.19 -11.66
C ASP A 36 -3.16 -2.37 -13.17
N ILE A 37 -3.25 -3.61 -13.58
CA ILE A 37 -3.62 -4.09 -14.89
C ILE A 37 -4.91 -4.85 -14.67
N ALA A 38 -6.00 -4.41 -15.31
CA ALA A 38 -7.36 -4.92 -15.11
C ALA A 38 -7.53 -6.45 -15.25
N THR A 39 -6.51 -7.17 -15.74
CA THR A 39 -6.51 -8.62 -15.98
C THR A 39 -5.81 -9.45 -14.90
N ARG A 40 -5.31 -8.87 -13.80
CA ARG A 40 -4.58 -9.63 -12.76
C ARG A 40 -5.23 -9.49 -11.37
N TRP A 41 -5.74 -10.60 -10.84
CA TRP A 41 -6.41 -10.66 -9.53
C TRP A 41 -5.47 -10.46 -8.32
N ASN A 42 -4.17 -10.73 -8.46
CA ASN A 42 -3.20 -10.62 -7.36
C ASN A 42 -2.48 -9.26 -7.30
N LEU A 43 -2.96 -8.25 -8.04
CA LEU A 43 -2.27 -6.97 -8.15
C LEU A 43 -2.30 -6.13 -6.89
N LEU A 44 -3.37 -6.21 -6.10
CA LEU A 44 -3.43 -5.51 -4.82
C LEU A 44 -2.39 -6.08 -3.86
N PHE A 45 -2.22 -7.41 -3.85
CA PHE A 45 -1.18 -8.09 -3.09
C PHE A 45 0.22 -7.65 -3.53
N ASP A 46 0.53 -7.77 -4.82
CA ASP A 46 1.85 -7.40 -5.37
C ASP A 46 2.17 -5.91 -5.08
N LEU A 47 1.16 -5.04 -5.19
CA LEU A 47 1.28 -3.60 -4.91
C LEU A 47 1.52 -3.32 -3.44
N LEU A 48 0.79 -3.98 -2.54
CA LEU A 48 0.93 -3.81 -1.08
C LEU A 48 2.26 -4.37 -0.58
N GLU A 49 2.65 -5.57 -1.04
CA GLU A 49 3.93 -6.17 -0.72
C GLU A 49 5.08 -5.24 -1.14
N TYR A 50 5.01 -4.70 -2.36
CA TYR A 50 5.99 -3.73 -2.84
C TYR A 50 5.99 -2.43 -2.02
N ALA A 51 4.80 -1.89 -1.72
CA ALA A 51 4.66 -0.62 -0.99
C ALA A 51 5.21 -0.70 0.43
N LEU A 52 5.00 -1.83 1.11
CA LEU A 52 5.54 -2.07 2.45
C LEU A 52 7.05 -2.23 2.42
N LYS A 53 7.59 -2.92 1.40
CA LYS A 53 9.04 -3.06 1.23
C LYS A 53 9.72 -1.70 0.98
N HIS A 54 9.02 -0.78 0.32
CA HIS A 54 9.53 0.54 -0.04
C HIS A 54 8.81 1.69 0.70
N GLN A 55 8.35 1.45 1.94
CA GLN A 55 7.54 2.41 2.68
C GLN A 55 8.28 3.72 2.92
N LYS A 56 9.58 3.65 3.25
CA LYS A 56 10.42 4.82 3.51
C LYS A 56 10.62 5.65 2.25
N GLU A 57 10.81 4.98 1.13
CA GLU A 57 11.02 5.57 -0.19
C GLU A 57 9.75 6.26 -0.68
N ILE A 58 8.60 5.58 -0.52
CA ILE A 58 7.29 6.16 -0.82
C ILE A 58 7.09 7.43 0.02
N PHE A 59 7.38 7.38 1.33
CA PHE A 59 7.28 8.54 2.20
C PHE A 59 8.17 9.70 1.72
N LEU A 60 9.44 9.45 1.39
CA LEU A 60 10.36 10.47 0.90
C LEU A 60 9.89 11.10 -0.42
N VAL A 61 9.31 10.30 -1.32
CA VAL A 61 8.79 10.78 -2.62
C VAL A 61 7.54 11.60 -2.44
N THR A 62 6.63 11.19 -1.55
CA THR A 62 5.39 11.93 -1.28
C THR A 62 5.65 13.24 -0.55
N GLN A 63 6.70 13.31 0.28
CA GLN A 63 7.12 14.54 0.98
C GLN A 63 7.72 15.60 0.05
N ARG A 64 8.27 15.24 -1.11
CA ARG A 64 8.85 16.21 -2.06
C ARG A 64 7.75 17.08 -2.66
N ARG A 65 7.66 18.33 -2.18
CA ARG A 65 6.67 19.32 -2.63
C ARG A 65 6.68 19.55 -4.14
N GLU A 66 7.85 19.48 -4.74
CA GLU A 66 8.11 19.71 -6.17
C GLU A 66 7.46 18.66 -7.08
N LEU A 67 7.23 17.44 -6.55
CA LEU A 67 6.66 16.33 -7.32
C LEU A 67 5.12 16.32 -7.31
N GLY A 68 4.50 17.18 -6.50
CA GLY A 68 3.03 17.22 -6.36
C GLY A 68 2.45 15.88 -5.88
N MET A 69 3.16 15.19 -4.98
CA MET A 69 2.79 13.85 -4.49
C MET A 69 2.19 13.83 -3.08
N ARG A 70 2.05 14.99 -2.43
CA ARG A 70 1.52 15.11 -1.07
C ARG A 70 0.08 14.62 -0.92
N ASP A 71 -0.73 14.75 -1.96
CA ASP A 71 -2.11 14.25 -1.95
C ASP A 71 -2.21 12.72 -1.82
N PHE A 72 -1.08 12.01 -1.96
CA PHE A 72 -0.98 10.56 -1.83
C PHE A 72 -0.17 10.12 -0.61
N GLU A 73 0.21 11.05 0.26
CA GLU A 73 0.86 10.76 1.53
C GLU A 73 -0.13 9.98 2.42
N LEU A 74 0.35 8.87 2.97
CA LEU A 74 -0.40 8.06 3.92
C LEU A 74 0.16 8.34 5.32
N SER A 75 -0.73 8.66 6.24
CA SER A 75 -0.42 8.78 7.67
C SER A 75 -0.03 7.43 8.27
N ASP A 76 0.68 7.45 9.39
CA ASP A 76 1.10 6.21 10.08
C ASP A 76 -0.11 5.33 10.43
N ASN A 77 -1.23 5.94 10.83
CA ASN A 77 -2.48 5.24 11.12
C ASN A 77 -3.08 4.57 9.88
N GLU A 78 -2.99 5.21 8.70
CA GLU A 78 -3.47 4.62 7.45
C GLU A 78 -2.59 3.47 6.99
N TRP A 79 -1.28 3.51 7.26
CA TRP A 79 -0.38 2.38 7.02
C TRP A 79 -0.71 1.18 7.91
N GLU A 80 -1.12 1.41 9.15
CA GLU A 80 -1.59 0.36 10.07
C GLU A 80 -2.98 -0.18 9.69
N LEU A 81 -3.85 0.67 9.13
CA LEU A 81 -5.20 0.29 8.70
C LEU A 81 -5.21 -0.53 7.40
N ILE A 82 -4.11 -0.59 6.67
CA ILE A 82 -3.97 -1.53 5.57
C ILE A 82 -4.07 -2.93 6.16
N LEU A 83 -5.13 -3.67 5.79
CA LEU A 83 -5.38 -5.09 6.08
C LEU A 83 -4.29 -5.99 5.45
N LYS A 84 -3.03 -5.77 5.78
CA LYS A 84 -1.88 -6.44 5.19
C LYS A 84 -2.00 -7.94 5.38
N ASP A 85 -2.17 -8.38 6.62
CA ASP A 85 -2.16 -9.80 6.95
C ASP A 85 -3.36 -10.53 6.33
N ALA A 86 -4.53 -9.89 6.34
CA ALA A 86 -5.70 -10.41 5.64
C ALA A 86 -5.49 -10.45 4.11
N THR A 87 -4.97 -9.37 3.51
CA THR A 87 -4.73 -9.31 2.05
C THR A 87 -3.69 -10.34 1.63
N LEU A 88 -2.62 -10.52 2.42
CA LEU A 88 -1.63 -11.57 2.21
C LEU A 88 -2.29 -12.96 2.32
N PHE A 89 -3.06 -13.20 3.38
CA PHE A 89 -3.74 -14.48 3.63
C PHE A 89 -4.70 -14.87 2.49
N PHE A 90 -5.52 -13.94 1.98
CA PHE A 90 -6.49 -14.22 0.93
C PHE A 90 -5.90 -14.24 -0.49
N SER A 91 -4.75 -13.60 -0.71
CA SER A 91 -4.11 -13.57 -2.03
C SER A 91 -3.07 -14.69 -2.23
N CYS A 92 -2.74 -15.44 -1.17
CA CYS A 92 -2.01 -16.70 -1.28
C CYS A 92 -2.76 -17.71 -2.17
N LEU A 93 -2.05 -18.60 -2.85
CA LEU A 93 -2.64 -19.51 -3.85
C LEU A 93 -3.65 -20.53 -3.29
N THR A 94 -3.71 -20.75 -1.96
CA THR A 94 -4.57 -21.78 -1.35
C THR A 94 -5.01 -21.47 0.09
N PRO A 95 -5.83 -20.45 0.35
CA PRO A 95 -6.64 -20.42 1.57
C PRO A 95 -7.78 -21.43 1.42
N SER A 96 -7.84 -22.44 2.29
CA SER A 96 -8.97 -23.38 2.28
C SER A 96 -10.22 -22.70 2.81
N LEU A 97 -11.41 -23.14 2.38
CA LEU A 97 -12.68 -22.58 2.87
C LEU A 97 -12.78 -22.63 4.41
N ALA A 98 -12.24 -23.70 5.02
CA ALA A 98 -12.17 -23.86 6.47
C ALA A 98 -11.25 -22.85 7.17
N ALA A 99 -10.28 -22.26 6.47
CA ALA A 99 -9.42 -21.20 6.98
C ALA A 99 -9.96 -19.79 6.64
N VAL A 100 -10.71 -19.64 5.53
CA VAL A 100 -11.34 -18.39 5.11
C VAL A 100 -12.46 -17.96 6.06
N ILE A 101 -13.32 -18.89 6.47
CA ILE A 101 -14.49 -18.58 7.31
C ILE A 101 -14.05 -17.94 8.65
N PRO A 102 -13.14 -18.57 9.44
CA PRO A 102 -12.67 -17.96 10.68
C PRO A 102 -11.91 -16.65 10.47
N ALA A 103 -11.19 -16.51 9.35
CA ALA A 103 -10.48 -15.27 9.04
C ALA A 103 -11.45 -14.11 8.73
N MET A 104 -12.54 -14.38 8.02
CA MET A 104 -13.59 -13.38 7.78
C MET A 104 -14.34 -13.04 9.06
N ASP A 105 -14.67 -14.03 9.88
CA ASP A 105 -15.31 -13.81 11.19
C ASP A 105 -14.43 -12.94 12.09
N HIS A 106 -13.11 -13.18 12.10
CA HIS A 106 -12.16 -12.37 12.85
C HIS A 106 -12.12 -10.91 12.36
N ILE A 107 -12.11 -10.68 11.04
CA ILE A 107 -12.11 -9.32 10.46
C ILE A 107 -13.41 -8.59 10.82
N ASP A 108 -14.56 -9.26 10.72
CA ASP A 108 -15.86 -8.68 11.06
C ASP A 108 -15.93 -8.25 12.53
N VAL A 109 -15.46 -9.12 13.45
CA VAL A 109 -15.39 -8.81 14.88
C VAL A 109 -14.44 -7.64 15.16
N GLU A 110 -13.26 -7.62 14.54
CA GLU A 110 -12.28 -6.54 14.74
C GLU A 110 -12.81 -5.20 14.24
N PHE A 111 -13.54 -5.19 13.13
CA PHE A 111 -14.17 -3.98 12.60
C PHE A 111 -15.34 -3.51 13.45
N ALA A 112 -16.18 -4.42 13.93
CA ALA A 112 -17.30 -4.11 14.82
C ALA A 112 -16.81 -3.52 16.16
N THR A 113 -15.77 -4.11 16.74
CA THR A 113 -15.16 -3.63 18.00
C THR A 113 -14.43 -2.30 17.82
N SER A 114 -13.69 -2.15 16.73
CA SER A 114 -13.01 -0.91 16.35
C SER A 114 -13.97 0.25 16.10
N SER A 115 -15.13 -0.01 15.47
CA SER A 115 -16.19 0.97 15.25
C SER A 115 -16.84 1.43 16.58
N CYS A 116 -16.93 0.55 17.56
CA CYS A 116 -17.44 0.88 18.90
C CYS A 116 -16.41 1.63 19.77
N ASN A 117 -15.11 1.42 19.52
CA ASN A 117 -14.01 2.16 20.13
C ASN A 117 -13.83 3.52 19.43
N LYS A 118 -14.31 4.59 20.07
CA LYS A 118 -14.18 6.01 19.62
C LYS A 118 -12.75 6.50 19.32
N LYS A 119 -11.72 5.66 19.51
CA LYS A 119 -10.31 5.98 19.20
C LYS A 119 -10.07 6.18 17.70
N LEU A 120 -10.79 5.46 16.83
CA LEU A 120 -10.66 5.58 15.37
C LEU A 120 -11.40 6.79 14.78
N LEU A 121 -12.47 7.26 15.42
CA LEU A 121 -13.23 8.44 14.99
C LEU A 121 -12.50 9.78 15.25
N LEU A 122 -11.40 9.78 15.99
CA LEU A 122 -10.64 10.98 16.36
C LEU A 122 -9.41 11.22 15.45
N SER A 123 -9.17 10.37 14.46
CA SER A 123 -8.00 10.46 13.57
C SER A 123 -8.34 10.45 12.07
N ILE A 124 -9.62 10.65 11.73
CA ILE A 124 -10.11 10.97 10.37
C ILE A 124 -10.55 12.43 10.37
#